data_AF-A0A3L7TPL4-F1
#
_entry.id   AF-A0A3L7TPL4-F1
#
_cell.length_a   1.000
_cell.length_b   1.000
_cell.length_c   1.000
_cell.angle_alpha   90.00
_cell.angle_beta   90.00
_cell.angle_gamma   90.00
#
_symmetry.space_group_name_H-M   'P 1'
#
loop_
_entity.id
_entity.type
_entity.pdbx_description
1 polymer ?
#
loop_
_entity_poly.entity_id
_entity_poly.type
_entity_poly.pdbx_seq_one_letter_code
_entity_poly.pdbx_strand_id
1 'polypeptide(L)'
;MAAGVALSLAPAAHAQFGGGVGMRNLFMPDFLGRDLPVFVDSLQLEEWQRPILETLLDEYNATFVTANEGFQAKMKETAVGASQDRVMDAISKPLVEWAAEKVVLRDDFLASVKSLLSDVQVEQWPRLERALRREKSLPNGELSGETLNLMMIFRELDAPPSAADAARVPMEEYEAKLDAALALRDAEVDATITPILKAMANNDSQGGIAVQERVMMRRVGVRTVQEESLVAITTALGDEYGAPFHKKAMQRAFPQVYRPDPINPMIDAALGLADLTEAQKTSLETLRAEFTVEYGSLQSRMVDAYRVTEPAEPRRRTEIAAQKASGATVKHSEATEIEMVKKQRDELYTKYRTLLAGLLNDVQKEAIPGMGKPGADIPDGQTYSQAIRSGAKSRGDDADGADGAAANPKGVQAPAFSANNGKGAEGAKAARDFGATKDPNAGRGGPPPTKED
;
A
#
# COMPACT_ATOMS: atom_id res chain seq x y z
N MET A 1 -22.81 2.86 25.56
CA MET A 1 -23.31 2.25 24.31
C MET A 1 -23.00 3.22 23.18
N ALA A 2 -21.92 2.98 22.44
CA ALA A 2 -21.47 3.81 21.32
C ALA A 2 -21.86 3.12 20.02
N ALA A 3 -22.82 3.69 19.29
CA ALA A 3 -23.16 3.26 17.94
C ALA A 3 -22.47 4.21 16.95
N GLY A 4 -21.36 3.74 16.37
CA GLY A 4 -20.69 4.43 15.27
C GLY A 4 -21.55 4.34 14.02
N VAL A 5 -22.20 5.45 13.65
CA VAL A 5 -22.84 5.59 12.34
C VAL A 5 -21.76 6.05 11.36
N ALA A 6 -21.25 5.11 10.56
CA ALA A 6 -20.44 5.42 9.40
C ALA A 6 -21.30 6.17 8.38
N LEU A 7 -20.99 7.45 8.16
CA LEU A 7 -21.60 8.26 7.12
C LEU A 7 -21.04 7.75 5.77
N SER A 8 -21.69 6.78 5.14
CA SER A 8 -21.34 6.32 3.79
C SER A 8 -21.85 7.32 2.74
N LEU A 9 -21.27 8.52 2.71
CA LEU A 9 -21.54 9.55 1.69
C LEU A 9 -20.65 9.39 0.46
N ALA A 10 -20.35 8.17 0.01
CA ALA A 10 -19.63 7.99 -1.25
C ALA A 10 -20.62 7.79 -2.40
N PRO A 11 -21.08 8.83 -3.12
CA PRO A 11 -21.58 8.62 -4.47
C PRO A 11 -20.46 7.97 -5.29
N ALA A 12 -20.83 7.16 -6.28
CA ALA A 12 -19.91 6.47 -7.20
C ALA A 12 -18.83 7.38 -7.82
N ALA A 13 -19.06 8.69 -7.85
CA ALA A 13 -18.09 9.71 -8.27
C ALA A 13 -16.82 9.80 -7.39
N HIS A 14 -16.87 9.45 -6.09
CA HIS A 14 -15.68 9.45 -5.22
C HIS A 14 -14.67 8.36 -5.60
N ALA A 15 -15.11 7.30 -6.28
CA ALA A 15 -14.24 6.25 -6.79
C ALA A 15 -13.62 6.62 -8.16
N GLN A 16 -14.15 7.64 -8.85
CA GLN A 16 -13.69 8.04 -10.19
C GLN A 16 -12.53 9.02 -10.13
N PHE A 17 -12.47 9.88 -9.10
CA PHE A 17 -11.37 10.80 -8.92
C PHE A 17 -10.48 10.35 -7.75
N GLY A 18 -9.32 9.77 -8.05
CA GLY A 18 -8.42 9.07 -7.11
C GLY A 18 -7.77 9.90 -5.99
N GLY A 19 -8.54 10.67 -5.22
CA GLY A 19 -8.07 11.57 -4.16
C GLY A 19 -8.20 11.04 -2.73
N GLY A 20 -8.39 9.72 -2.54
CA GLY A 20 -8.69 9.13 -1.23
C GLY A 20 -7.64 9.37 -0.15
N VAL A 21 -6.38 9.58 -0.55
CA VAL A 21 -5.26 9.78 0.39
C VAL A 21 -5.28 11.17 1.03
N GLY A 22 -5.51 12.23 0.25
CA GLY A 22 -5.55 13.61 0.76
C GLY A 22 -6.68 13.81 1.78
N MET A 23 -7.88 13.31 1.48
CA MET A 23 -9.02 13.40 2.39
C MET A 23 -8.84 12.56 3.66
N ARG A 24 -8.24 11.37 3.57
CA ARG A 24 -7.99 10.54 4.76
C ARG A 24 -7.01 11.22 5.73
N ASN A 25 -5.97 11.85 5.19
CA ASN A 25 -4.94 12.51 6.00
C ASN A 25 -5.48 13.72 6.76
N LEU A 26 -6.53 14.38 6.28
CA LEU A 26 -7.17 15.49 7.01
C LEU A 26 -7.71 15.08 8.38
N PHE A 27 -8.11 13.83 8.58
CA PHE A 27 -8.74 13.35 9.82
C PHE A 27 -7.79 12.55 10.71
N MET A 28 -6.52 12.47 10.34
CA MET A 28 -5.50 11.79 11.14
C MET A 28 -4.52 12.83 11.72
N PRO A 29 -4.04 12.62 12.95
CA PRO A 29 -2.98 13.46 13.49
C PRO A 29 -1.71 13.31 12.67
N ASP A 30 -0.93 14.38 12.55
CA ASP A 30 0.33 14.38 11.80
C ASP A 30 1.41 13.58 12.54
N PHE A 31 1.36 13.59 13.87
CA PHE A 31 2.28 12.87 14.76
C PHE A 31 1.54 11.87 15.63
N LEU A 32 2.13 10.71 15.83
CA LEU A 32 1.64 9.57 16.59
C LEU A 32 2.79 9.05 17.46
N GLY A 33 2.46 8.33 18.54
CA GLY A 33 3.48 7.72 19.43
C GLY A 33 4.53 6.88 18.69
N ARG A 34 4.15 6.24 17.57
CA ARG A 34 5.08 5.48 16.72
C ARG A 34 6.16 6.30 16.03
N ASP A 35 5.98 7.63 15.94
CA ASP A 35 6.95 8.53 15.30
C ASP A 35 8.04 8.99 16.28
N LEU A 36 7.86 8.75 17.58
CA LEU A 36 8.83 9.12 18.61
C LEU A 36 10.27 8.65 18.30
N PRO A 37 10.51 7.41 17.82
CA PRO A 37 11.85 6.98 17.43
C PRO A 37 12.47 7.86 16.34
N VAL A 38 11.67 8.39 15.40
CA VAL A 38 12.16 9.27 14.34
C VAL A 38 12.69 10.59 14.92
N PHE A 39 11.99 11.15 15.92
CA PHE A 39 12.45 12.34 16.64
C PHE A 39 13.74 12.07 17.41
N VAL A 40 13.77 10.98 18.20
CA VAL A 40 14.93 10.58 19.01
C VAL A 40 16.16 10.38 18.13
N ASP A 41 16.05 9.61 17.05
CA ASP A 41 17.16 9.28 16.17
C ASP A 41 17.65 10.49 15.36
N SER A 42 16.72 11.32 14.87
CA SER A 42 17.08 12.44 13.99
C SER A 42 17.66 13.62 14.76
N LEU A 43 17.15 13.90 15.95
CA LEU A 43 17.61 15.01 16.79
C LEU A 43 18.68 14.58 17.80
N GLN A 44 19.01 13.29 17.89
CA GLN A 44 19.93 12.74 18.88
C GLN A 44 19.53 13.16 20.30
N LEU A 45 18.27 12.89 20.64
CA LEU A 45 17.73 13.27 21.95
C LEU A 45 18.41 12.48 23.07
N GLU A 46 18.70 13.18 24.17
CA GLU A 46 19.21 12.57 25.39
C GLU A 46 18.10 11.77 26.09
N GLU A 47 18.48 10.80 26.92
CA GLU A 47 17.54 9.87 27.57
C GLU A 47 16.46 10.61 28.39
N TRP A 48 16.81 11.74 29.01
CA TRP A 48 15.88 12.54 29.81
C TRP A 48 14.94 13.41 28.96
N GLN A 49 15.28 13.72 27.71
CA GLN A 49 14.42 14.51 26.81
C GLN A 49 13.26 13.68 26.27
N ARG A 50 13.44 12.35 26.20
CA ARG A 50 12.42 11.44 25.64
C ARG A 50 11.08 11.47 26.40
N PRO A 51 11.02 11.33 27.74
CA PRO A 51 9.76 11.44 28.48
C PRO A 51 9.04 12.79 28.32
N ILE A 52 9.80 13.86 28.09
CA ILE A 52 9.24 15.20 27.86
C ILE A 52 8.58 15.26 26.48
N LEU A 53 9.26 14.74 25.46
CA LEU A 53 8.69 14.64 24.11
C LEU A 53 7.45 13.73 24.06
N GLU A 54 7.44 12.63 24.82
CA GLU A 54 6.26 11.76 24.98
C GLU A 54 5.06 12.55 25.54
N THR A 55 5.28 13.34 26.61
CA THR A 55 4.24 14.22 27.18
C THR A 55 3.71 15.24 26.16
N LEU A 56 4.61 15.94 25.44
CA LEU A 56 4.20 16.91 24.40
C LEU A 56 3.36 16.26 23.29
N LEU A 57 3.72 15.02 22.93
CA LEU A 57 3.01 14.27 21.90
C LEU A 57 1.63 13.82 22.38
N ASP A 58 1.49 13.43 23.65
CA ASP A 58 0.21 13.11 24.27
C ASP A 58 -0.71 14.35 24.34
N GLU A 59 -0.15 15.51 24.72
CA GLU A 59 -0.86 16.80 24.73
C GLU A 59 -1.34 17.21 23.33
N TYR A 60 -0.47 17.09 22.32
CA TYR A 60 -0.82 17.32 20.92
C TYR A 60 -1.97 16.39 20.48
N ASN A 61 -1.88 15.11 20.79
CA ASN A 61 -2.91 14.13 20.42
C ASN A 61 -4.26 14.45 21.08
N ALA A 62 -4.26 14.80 22.38
CA ALA A 62 -5.48 15.18 23.09
C ALA A 62 -6.13 16.44 22.48
N THR A 63 -5.32 17.43 22.13
CA THR A 63 -5.78 18.67 21.48
C THR A 63 -6.34 18.39 20.08
N PHE A 64 -5.63 17.58 19.28
CA PHE A 64 -6.08 17.17 17.95
C PHE A 64 -7.42 16.42 17.99
N VAL A 65 -7.57 15.43 18.89
CA VAL A 65 -8.82 14.67 19.03
C VAL A 65 -9.97 15.59 19.36
N THR A 66 -9.79 16.49 20.32
CA THR A 66 -10.82 17.46 20.73
C THR A 66 -11.23 18.38 19.57
N ALA A 67 -10.26 18.92 18.84
CA ALA A 67 -10.52 19.81 17.70
C ALA A 67 -11.22 19.06 16.55
N ASN A 68 -10.78 17.83 16.24
CA ASN A 68 -11.39 17.00 15.21
C ASN A 68 -12.83 16.59 15.57
N GLU A 69 -13.13 16.29 16.83
CA GLU A 69 -14.51 16.04 17.29
C GLU A 69 -15.41 17.26 17.10
N GLY A 70 -14.91 18.46 17.43
CA GLY A 70 -15.60 19.72 17.19
C GLY A 70 -15.87 19.96 15.70
N PHE A 71 -14.88 19.70 14.85
CA PHE A 71 -15.04 19.77 13.40
C PHE A 71 -16.09 18.78 12.87
N GLN A 72 -16.05 17.52 13.29
CA GLN A 72 -17.03 16.49 12.90
C GLN A 72 -18.46 16.87 13.30
N ALA A 73 -18.63 17.47 14.48
CA ALA A 73 -19.94 17.98 14.92
C ALA A 73 -20.45 19.11 13.99
N LYS A 74 -19.59 20.08 13.65
CA LYS A 74 -19.90 21.18 12.71
C LYS A 74 -20.25 20.66 11.31
N MET A 75 -19.53 19.65 10.83
CA MET A 75 -19.81 18.99 9.56
C MET A 75 -21.18 18.33 9.54
N LYS A 76 -21.54 17.62 10.61
CA LYS A 76 -22.86 16.97 10.75
C LYS A 76 -23.99 17.99 10.74
N GLU A 77 -23.84 19.10 11.47
CA GLU A 77 -24.83 20.18 11.49
C GLU A 77 -25.01 20.81 10.10
N THR A 78 -23.91 21.10 9.42
CA THR A 78 -23.90 21.68 8.06
C THR A 78 -24.56 20.73 7.05
N ALA A 79 -24.33 19.42 7.16
CA ALA A 79 -24.91 18.42 6.27
C ALA A 79 -26.43 18.24 6.46
N VAL A 80 -26.94 18.38 7.69
CA VAL A 80 -28.39 18.27 7.99
C VAL A 80 -29.19 19.43 7.40
N GLY A 81 -28.57 20.61 7.22
CA GLY A 81 -29.22 21.80 6.66
C GLY A 81 -29.11 21.96 5.14
N ALA A 82 -28.34 21.12 4.45
CA ALA A 82 -28.04 21.29 3.02
C ALA A 82 -28.89 20.36 2.13
N SER A 83 -29.47 20.91 1.05
CA SER A 83 -30.07 20.11 -0.03
C SER A 83 -29.00 19.30 -0.74
N GLN A 84 -29.33 18.10 -1.24
CA GLN A 84 -28.40 17.18 -1.92
C GLN A 84 -27.52 17.85 -3.00
N ASP A 85 -28.07 18.85 -3.71
CA ASP A 85 -27.38 19.60 -4.76
C ASP A 85 -26.40 20.69 -4.26
N ARG A 86 -26.45 21.04 -2.96
CA ARG A 86 -25.61 22.09 -2.33
C ARG A 86 -24.74 21.56 -1.20
N VAL A 87 -24.82 20.26 -0.87
CA VAL A 87 -24.01 19.65 0.20
C VAL A 87 -22.53 19.88 -0.06
N MET A 88 -22.07 19.72 -1.31
CA MET A 88 -20.64 19.87 -1.67
C MET A 88 -20.12 21.30 -1.43
N ASP A 89 -20.91 22.31 -1.77
CA ASP A 89 -20.56 23.71 -1.50
C ASP A 89 -20.58 24.00 0.01
N ALA A 90 -21.58 23.47 0.72
CA ALA A 90 -21.76 23.66 2.15
C ALA A 90 -20.62 23.05 2.98
N ILE A 91 -20.09 21.88 2.59
CA ILE A 91 -19.00 21.21 3.31
C ILE A 91 -17.60 21.73 2.97
N SER A 92 -17.44 22.41 1.83
CA SER A 92 -16.12 22.87 1.34
C SER A 92 -15.43 23.85 2.30
N LYS A 93 -16.17 24.84 2.80
CA LYS A 93 -15.63 25.87 3.70
C LYS A 93 -15.18 25.29 5.06
N PRO A 94 -16.00 24.51 5.78
CA PRO A 94 -15.55 23.85 7.01
C PRO A 94 -14.30 22.98 6.80
N LEU A 95 -14.19 22.28 5.68
CA LEU A 95 -13.00 21.47 5.36
C LEU A 95 -11.73 22.32 5.21
N VAL A 96 -11.81 23.47 4.54
CA VAL A 96 -10.66 24.38 4.39
C VAL A 96 -10.27 24.99 5.74
N GLU A 97 -11.23 25.39 6.56
CA GLU A 97 -10.99 25.89 7.92
C GLU A 97 -10.29 24.83 8.79
N TRP A 98 -10.79 23.59 8.77
CA TRP A 98 -10.18 22.47 9.49
C TRP A 98 -8.76 22.16 9.01
N ALA A 99 -8.52 22.17 7.70
CA ALA A 99 -7.18 21.96 7.16
C ALA A 99 -6.18 23.01 7.67
N ALA A 100 -6.61 24.27 7.79
CA ALA A 100 -5.79 25.34 8.35
C ALA A 100 -5.57 25.18 9.86
N GLU A 101 -6.61 24.83 10.62
CA GLU A 101 -6.50 24.56 12.07
C GLU A 101 -5.54 23.40 12.36
N LYS A 102 -5.62 22.32 11.57
CA LYS A 102 -4.70 21.18 11.68
C LYS A 102 -3.23 21.60 11.49
N VAL A 103 -2.97 22.49 10.52
CA VAL A 103 -1.61 23.04 10.30
C VAL A 103 -1.13 23.82 11.52
N VAL A 104 -1.98 24.61 12.16
CA VAL A 104 -1.62 25.34 13.40
C VAL A 104 -1.27 24.36 14.52
N LEU A 105 -2.09 23.33 14.75
CA LEU A 105 -1.82 22.31 15.78
C LEU A 105 -0.46 21.61 15.56
N ARG A 106 -0.14 21.31 14.29
CA ARG A 106 1.14 20.72 13.90
C ARG A 106 2.29 21.67 14.22
N ASP A 107 2.17 22.93 13.83
CA ASP A 107 3.22 23.94 13.97
C ASP A 107 3.47 24.29 15.45
N ASP A 108 2.42 24.37 16.26
CA ASP A 108 2.50 24.59 17.71
C ASP A 108 3.22 23.43 18.42
N PHE A 109 2.92 22.18 18.05
CA PHE A 109 3.64 21.01 18.57
C PHE A 109 5.12 21.06 18.17
N LEU A 110 5.43 21.29 16.90
CA LEU A 110 6.82 21.35 16.43
C LEU A 110 7.60 22.50 17.08
N ALA A 111 6.97 23.67 17.28
CA ALA A 111 7.56 24.78 18.00
C ALA A 111 7.88 24.43 19.46
N SER A 112 6.95 23.72 20.12
CA SER A 112 7.14 23.22 21.49
C SER A 112 8.31 22.24 21.57
N VAL A 113 8.39 21.28 20.65
CA VAL A 113 9.53 20.36 20.56
C VAL A 113 10.83 21.12 20.36
N LYS A 114 10.87 22.06 19.40
CA LYS A 114 12.06 22.84 19.08
C LYS A 114 12.56 23.68 20.25
N SER A 115 11.67 24.15 21.13
CA SER A 115 12.02 24.92 22.33
C SER A 115 12.77 24.11 23.41
N LEU A 116 12.68 22.78 23.36
CA LEU A 116 13.38 21.88 24.29
C LEU A 116 14.77 21.46 23.81
N LEU A 117 15.15 21.85 22.59
CA LEU A 117 16.39 21.44 21.95
C LEU A 117 17.53 22.39 22.29
N SER A 118 18.74 21.84 22.41
CA SER A 118 19.96 22.64 22.41
C SER A 118 20.26 23.19 21.01
N ASP A 119 21.14 24.20 20.91
CA ASP A 119 21.55 24.77 19.61
C ASP A 119 22.08 23.69 18.65
N VAL A 120 22.86 22.73 19.16
CA VAL A 120 23.41 21.60 18.38
C VAL A 120 22.30 20.69 17.85
N GLN A 121 21.25 20.46 18.63
CA GLN A 121 20.10 19.66 18.22
C GLN A 121 19.20 20.42 17.23
N VAL A 122 19.09 21.74 17.39
CA VAL A 122 18.38 22.61 16.43
C VAL A 122 19.04 22.57 15.04
N GLU A 123 20.37 22.45 14.97
CA GLU A 123 21.08 22.24 13.69
C GLU A 123 20.69 20.92 12.99
N GLN A 124 20.21 19.91 13.75
CA GLN A 124 19.70 18.65 13.19
C GLN A 124 18.25 18.74 12.70
N TRP A 125 17.58 19.87 12.89
CA TRP A 125 16.17 20.05 12.50
C TRP A 125 15.88 19.70 11.03
N PRO A 126 16.70 20.09 10.03
CA PRO A 126 16.47 19.70 8.64
C PRO A 126 16.56 18.18 8.41
N ARG A 127 17.29 17.44 9.24
CA ARG A 127 17.32 15.97 9.17
C ARG A 127 16.01 15.36 9.66
N LEU A 128 15.46 15.90 10.76
CA LEU A 128 14.17 15.49 11.28
C LEU A 128 13.05 15.73 10.27
N GLU A 129 12.98 16.93 9.68
CA GLU A 129 11.95 17.27 8.69
C GLU A 129 11.96 16.30 7.50
N ARG A 130 13.15 15.97 6.98
CA ARG A 130 13.34 14.98 5.91
C ARG A 130 12.89 13.59 6.33
N ALA A 131 13.24 13.16 7.54
CA ALA A 131 12.87 11.84 8.05
C ALA A 131 11.36 11.71 8.25
N LEU A 132 10.71 12.73 8.82
CA LEU A 132 9.25 12.79 9.01
C LEU A 132 8.53 12.79 7.67
N ARG A 133 8.95 13.65 6.72
CA ARG A 133 8.35 13.69 5.38
C ARG A 133 8.46 12.36 4.67
N ARG A 134 9.62 11.70 4.73
CA ARG A 134 9.79 10.35 4.18
C ARG A 134 8.82 9.36 4.82
N GLU A 135 8.75 9.29 6.15
CA GLU A 135 7.88 8.32 6.84
C GLU A 135 6.39 8.54 6.54
N LYS A 136 5.95 9.80 6.44
CA LYS A 136 4.55 10.17 6.29
C LYS A 136 4.08 10.19 4.85
N SER A 137 4.94 10.68 3.96
CA SER A 137 4.59 10.97 2.58
C SER A 137 4.97 9.82 1.65
N LEU A 138 6.07 9.10 1.88
CA LEU A 138 6.48 8.01 0.98
C LEU A 138 5.41 6.91 0.82
N PRO A 139 4.70 6.45 1.88
CA PRO A 139 3.65 5.43 1.74
C PRO A 139 2.43 5.85 0.92
N ASN A 140 2.27 7.16 0.67
CA ASN A 140 1.16 7.72 -0.10
C ASN A 140 1.36 7.61 -1.63
N GLY A 141 2.39 6.89 -2.07
CA GLY A 141 2.64 6.64 -3.48
C GLY A 141 1.59 5.75 -4.14
N GLU A 142 1.32 6.02 -5.41
CA GLU A 142 0.34 5.29 -6.23
C GLU A 142 0.99 4.58 -7.43
N LEU A 143 2.21 4.97 -7.80
CA LEU A 143 2.94 4.35 -8.89
C LEU A 143 3.87 3.24 -8.38
N SER A 144 4.10 2.23 -9.19
CA SER A 144 5.13 1.22 -8.93
C SER A 144 6.49 1.90 -8.80
N GLY A 145 7.24 1.57 -7.75
CA GLY A 145 8.53 2.19 -7.42
C GLY A 145 8.48 3.55 -6.72
N GLU A 146 7.33 4.23 -6.63
CA GLU A 146 7.22 5.52 -5.94
C GLU A 146 7.43 5.37 -4.41
N THR A 147 6.90 4.29 -3.83
CA THR A 147 6.89 4.03 -2.38
C THR A 147 8.17 3.37 -1.86
N LEU A 148 9.20 3.30 -2.70
CA LEU A 148 10.43 2.58 -2.40
C LEU A 148 11.22 3.26 -1.28
N ASN A 149 11.53 2.52 -0.21
CA ASN A 149 12.42 3.03 0.84
C ASN A 149 13.83 2.43 0.67
N LEU A 150 14.67 3.10 -0.12
CA LEU A 150 16.05 2.65 -0.38
C LEU A 150 16.92 2.62 0.89
N MET A 151 16.68 3.51 1.87
CA MET A 151 17.37 3.48 3.17
C MET A 151 17.12 2.16 3.89
N MET A 152 15.87 1.70 3.91
CA MET A 152 15.49 0.46 4.57
C MET A 152 16.09 -0.74 3.84
N ILE A 153 16.06 -0.76 2.50
CA ILE A 153 16.67 -1.83 1.70
C ILE A 153 18.18 -1.89 1.95
N PHE A 154 18.84 -0.74 2.01
CA PHE A 154 20.27 -0.63 2.28
C PHE A 154 20.63 -1.14 3.68
N ARG A 155 19.86 -0.77 4.71
CA ARG A 155 20.07 -1.29 6.07
C ARG A 155 19.90 -2.82 6.13
N GLU A 156 18.90 -3.35 5.44
CA GLU A 156 18.67 -4.80 5.39
C GLU A 156 19.69 -5.56 4.52
N LEU A 157 20.52 -4.87 3.74
CA LEU A 157 21.62 -5.49 3.00
C LEU A 157 22.75 -5.91 3.96
N ASP A 158 22.85 -5.26 5.12
CA ASP A 158 23.87 -5.51 6.14
C ASP A 158 25.29 -5.50 5.56
N ALA A 159 25.57 -4.50 4.71
CA ALA A 159 26.86 -4.36 4.05
C ALA A 159 27.95 -3.97 5.08
N PRO A 160 29.20 -4.44 4.90
CA PRO A 160 30.30 -4.10 5.80
C PRO A 160 30.55 -2.58 5.78
N PRO A 161 31.17 -2.02 6.84
CA PRO A 161 31.41 -0.57 6.93
C PRO A 161 32.08 0.04 5.70
N SER A 162 33.03 -0.68 5.08
CA SER A 162 33.71 -0.21 3.86
C SER A 162 32.77 -0.01 2.66
N ALA A 163 31.82 -0.93 2.44
CA ALA A 163 30.81 -0.80 1.39
C ALA A 163 29.75 0.25 1.76
N ALA A 164 29.40 0.34 3.05
CA ALA A 164 28.47 1.35 3.52
C ALA A 164 29.02 2.77 3.36
N ASP A 165 30.31 2.98 3.67
CA ASP A 165 31.01 4.24 3.51
C ASP A 165 31.06 4.68 2.04
N ALA A 166 31.25 3.74 1.11
CA ALA A 166 31.23 4.02 -0.33
C ALA A 166 29.87 4.55 -0.82
N ALA A 167 28.77 4.06 -0.24
CA ALA A 167 27.41 4.47 -0.57
C ALA A 167 26.92 5.72 0.20
N ARG A 168 27.70 6.23 1.16
CA ARG A 168 27.29 7.34 2.05
C ARG A 168 26.85 8.58 1.27
N VAL A 169 27.68 9.06 0.34
CA VAL A 169 27.38 10.28 -0.44
C VAL A 169 26.14 10.11 -1.33
N PRO A 170 26.01 9.05 -2.15
CA PRO A 170 24.77 8.78 -2.89
C PRO A 170 23.53 8.68 -2.00
N MET A 171 23.66 8.15 -0.78
CA MET A 171 22.54 8.04 0.15
C MET A 171 22.11 9.41 0.70
N GLU A 172 23.06 10.27 1.06
CA GLU A 172 22.78 11.64 1.50
C GLU A 172 22.11 12.47 0.39
N GLU A 173 22.58 12.31 -0.85
CA GLU A 173 21.96 12.93 -2.03
C GLU A 173 20.53 12.40 -2.26
N TYR A 174 20.33 11.10 -2.14
CA TYR A 174 19.01 10.48 -2.24
C TYR A 174 18.05 11.07 -1.21
N GLU A 175 18.45 11.17 0.07
CA GLU A 175 17.60 11.74 1.11
C GLU A 175 17.19 13.19 0.79
N ALA A 176 18.12 14.01 0.31
CA ALA A 176 17.82 15.39 -0.08
C ALA A 176 16.91 15.49 -1.32
N LYS A 177 17.18 14.70 -2.38
CA LYS A 177 16.39 14.70 -3.61
C LYS A 177 14.99 14.15 -3.38
N LEU A 178 14.87 13.05 -2.62
CA LEU A 178 13.58 12.44 -2.29
C LEU A 178 12.73 13.43 -1.49
N ASP A 179 13.33 14.09 -0.51
CA ASP A 179 12.63 15.07 0.30
C ASP A 179 12.01 16.20 -0.54
N ALA A 180 12.81 16.80 -1.43
CA ALA A 180 12.35 17.84 -2.33
C ALA A 180 11.23 17.34 -3.26
N ALA A 181 11.35 16.12 -3.79
CA ALA A 181 10.33 15.53 -4.67
C ALA A 181 9.02 15.24 -3.91
N LEU A 182 9.10 14.72 -2.68
CA LEU A 182 7.93 14.50 -1.83
C LEU A 182 7.25 15.81 -1.48
N ALA A 183 8.01 16.85 -1.10
CA ALA A 183 7.46 18.16 -0.78
C ALA A 183 6.71 18.78 -1.98
N LEU A 184 7.27 18.69 -3.19
CA LEU A 184 6.61 19.15 -4.42
C LEU A 184 5.35 18.36 -4.75
N ARG A 185 5.36 17.05 -4.54
CA ARG A 185 4.18 16.20 -4.76
C ARG A 185 3.08 16.50 -3.76
N ASP A 186 3.41 16.58 -2.47
CA ASP A 186 2.44 16.82 -1.41
C ASP A 186 1.79 18.21 -1.58
N ALA A 187 2.59 19.24 -1.89
CA ALA A 187 2.07 20.57 -2.18
C ALA A 187 1.11 20.59 -3.38
N GLU A 188 1.40 19.84 -4.45
CA GLU A 188 0.48 19.72 -5.59
C GLU A 188 -0.80 18.98 -5.19
N VAL A 189 -0.70 17.85 -4.47
CA VAL A 189 -1.86 17.09 -3.99
C VAL A 189 -2.79 17.99 -3.18
N ASP A 190 -2.25 18.74 -2.22
CA ASP A 190 -3.04 19.65 -1.38
C ASP A 190 -3.68 20.76 -2.22
N ALA A 191 -2.93 21.36 -3.16
CA ALA A 191 -3.44 22.39 -4.06
C ALA A 191 -4.55 21.88 -5.02
N THR A 192 -4.66 20.55 -5.22
CA THR A 192 -5.68 19.97 -6.11
C THR A 192 -7.04 19.72 -5.48
N ILE A 193 -7.14 19.78 -4.14
CA ILE A 193 -8.39 19.47 -3.42
C ILE A 193 -9.54 20.37 -3.91
N THR A 194 -9.37 21.69 -3.86
CA THR A 194 -10.42 22.64 -4.29
C THR A 194 -10.75 22.52 -5.78
N PRO A 195 -9.77 22.47 -6.72
CA PRO A 195 -10.06 22.21 -8.13
C PRO A 195 -10.84 20.91 -8.40
N ILE A 196 -10.52 19.80 -7.71
CA ILE A 196 -11.25 18.53 -7.87
C ILE A 196 -12.69 18.67 -7.39
N LEU A 197 -12.91 19.27 -6.21
CA LEU A 197 -14.27 19.50 -5.70
C LEU A 197 -15.10 20.36 -6.66
N LYS A 198 -14.49 21.41 -7.23
CA LYS A 198 -15.14 22.27 -8.23
C LYS A 198 -15.44 21.52 -9.52
N ALA A 199 -14.52 20.68 -10.00
CA ALA A 199 -14.74 19.86 -11.19
C ALA A 199 -15.91 18.89 -10.98
N MET A 200 -15.99 18.25 -9.80
CA MET A 200 -17.11 17.38 -9.42
C MET A 200 -18.44 18.14 -9.36
N ALA A 201 -18.48 19.30 -8.70
CA ALA A 201 -19.70 20.11 -8.57
C ALA A 201 -20.26 20.56 -9.93
N ASN A 202 -19.39 20.80 -10.91
CA ASN A 202 -19.78 21.24 -12.26
C ASN A 202 -19.89 20.10 -13.27
N ASN A 203 -19.75 18.83 -12.85
CA ASN A 203 -19.67 17.67 -13.74
C ASN A 203 -18.60 17.82 -14.86
N ASP A 204 -17.51 18.53 -14.56
CA ASP A 204 -16.40 18.81 -15.47
C ASP A 204 -15.34 17.70 -15.40
N SER A 205 -15.60 16.62 -16.15
CA SER A 205 -14.68 15.49 -16.23
C SER A 205 -13.29 15.86 -16.77
N GLN A 206 -13.21 16.80 -17.73
CA GLN A 206 -11.95 17.19 -18.37
C GLN A 206 -11.11 18.05 -17.41
N GLY A 207 -11.73 18.98 -16.70
CA GLY A 207 -11.06 19.73 -15.63
C GLY A 207 -10.51 18.81 -14.54
N GLY A 208 -11.28 17.79 -14.13
CA GLY A 208 -10.84 16.80 -13.15
C GLY A 208 -9.64 15.97 -13.63
N ILE A 209 -9.64 15.52 -14.89
CA ILE A 209 -8.52 14.80 -15.52
C ILE A 209 -7.25 15.66 -15.54
N ALA A 210 -7.36 16.91 -16.01
CA ALA A 210 -6.22 17.82 -16.10
C ALA A 210 -5.59 18.10 -14.73
N VAL A 211 -6.40 18.13 -13.65
CA VAL A 211 -5.91 18.27 -12.28
C VAL A 211 -5.16 17.01 -11.82
N GLN A 212 -5.69 15.83 -12.08
CA GLN A 212 -5.02 14.56 -11.74
C GLN A 212 -3.69 14.38 -12.47
N GLU A 213 -3.61 14.79 -13.73
CA GLU A 213 -2.38 14.68 -14.51
C GLU A 213 -1.25 15.50 -13.92
N ARG A 214 -1.54 16.67 -13.33
CA ARG A 214 -0.53 17.44 -12.60
C ARG A 214 0.00 16.68 -11.39
N VAL A 215 -0.90 16.05 -10.61
CA VAL A 215 -0.49 15.19 -9.49
C VAL A 215 0.36 14.03 -10.00
N MET A 216 -0.05 13.36 -11.08
CA MET A 216 0.69 12.25 -11.67
C MET A 216 2.10 12.66 -12.13
N MET A 217 2.25 13.86 -12.71
CA MET A 217 3.58 14.38 -13.05
C MET A 217 4.49 14.50 -11.82
N ARG A 218 3.97 14.93 -10.66
CA ARG A 218 4.76 14.98 -9.42
C ARG A 218 5.10 13.60 -8.88
N ARG A 219 4.15 12.66 -8.94
CA ARG A 219 4.38 11.25 -8.57
C ARG A 219 5.46 10.60 -9.43
N VAL A 220 5.44 10.85 -10.75
CA VAL A 220 6.50 10.42 -11.67
C VAL A 220 7.83 11.03 -11.24
N GLY A 221 7.87 12.31 -10.86
CA GLY A 221 9.08 12.94 -10.33
C GLY A 221 9.66 12.24 -9.10
N VAL A 222 8.82 11.81 -8.15
CA VAL A 222 9.28 11.00 -6.99
C VAL A 222 9.86 9.67 -7.47
N ARG A 223 9.18 8.95 -8.36
CA ARG A 223 9.68 7.69 -8.93
C ARG A 223 11.00 7.87 -9.67
N THR A 224 11.16 8.95 -10.44
CA THR A 224 12.41 9.27 -11.14
C THR A 224 13.57 9.42 -10.17
N VAL A 225 13.39 10.17 -9.08
CA VAL A 225 14.43 10.30 -8.03
C VAL A 225 14.79 8.94 -7.44
N GLN A 226 13.82 8.08 -7.18
CA GLN A 226 14.05 6.72 -6.67
C GLN A 226 14.88 5.89 -7.65
N GLU A 227 14.56 5.94 -8.94
CA GLU A 227 15.25 5.17 -9.99
C GLU A 227 16.68 5.67 -10.23
N GLU A 228 16.89 6.98 -10.30
CA GLU A 228 18.22 7.58 -10.41
C GLU A 228 19.09 7.26 -9.20
N SER A 229 18.50 7.34 -8.00
CA SER A 229 19.21 7.05 -6.75
C SER A 229 19.51 5.55 -6.60
N LEU A 230 18.61 4.68 -7.05
CA LEU A 230 18.85 3.24 -7.12
C LEU A 230 20.11 2.94 -7.95
N VAL A 231 20.24 3.54 -9.13
CA VAL A 231 21.43 3.37 -9.98
C VAL A 231 22.68 3.88 -9.25
N ALA A 232 22.65 5.10 -8.71
CA ALA A 232 23.80 5.70 -8.03
C ALA A 232 24.27 4.86 -6.83
N ILE A 233 23.34 4.39 -5.99
CA ILE A 233 23.65 3.58 -4.82
C ILE A 233 24.15 2.19 -5.24
N THR A 234 23.51 1.56 -6.23
CA THR A 234 23.96 0.26 -6.78
C THR A 234 25.40 0.36 -7.30
N THR A 235 25.73 1.40 -8.05
CA THR A 235 27.10 1.61 -8.55
C THR A 235 28.09 1.81 -7.42
N ALA A 236 27.74 2.59 -6.40
CA ALA A 236 28.63 2.86 -5.26
C ALA A 236 28.88 1.63 -4.38
N LEU A 237 27.92 0.71 -4.30
CA LEU A 237 28.03 -0.55 -3.57
C LEU A 237 28.94 -1.59 -4.25
N GLY A 238 29.30 -1.41 -5.52
CA GLY A 238 30.11 -2.36 -6.30
C GLY A 238 29.38 -3.68 -6.60
N ASP A 239 30.07 -4.64 -7.22
CA ASP A 239 29.44 -5.85 -7.75
C ASP A 239 28.87 -6.78 -6.66
N GLU A 240 29.59 -6.91 -5.54
CA GLU A 240 29.23 -7.83 -4.44
C GLU A 240 27.91 -7.44 -3.78
N TYR A 241 27.69 -6.14 -3.52
CA TYR A 241 26.53 -5.64 -2.78
C TYR A 241 25.51 -4.92 -3.67
N GLY A 242 25.96 -4.35 -4.79
CA GLY A 242 25.11 -3.60 -5.72
C GLY A 242 24.08 -4.47 -6.42
N ALA A 243 24.44 -5.66 -6.88
CA ALA A 243 23.49 -6.57 -7.55
C ALA A 243 22.39 -7.10 -6.60
N PRO A 244 22.70 -7.58 -5.38
CA PRO A 244 21.67 -7.92 -4.40
C PRO A 244 20.77 -6.75 -4.00
N PHE A 245 21.36 -5.55 -3.79
CA PHE A 245 20.61 -4.34 -3.49
C PHE A 245 19.62 -3.99 -4.61
N HIS A 246 20.11 -3.95 -5.86
CA HIS A 246 19.29 -3.66 -7.03
C HIS A 246 18.15 -4.65 -7.19
N LYS A 247 18.45 -5.95 -7.08
CA LYS A 247 17.44 -7.02 -7.18
C LYS A 247 16.33 -6.84 -6.14
N LYS A 248 16.69 -6.58 -4.88
CA LYS A 248 15.73 -6.40 -3.79
C LYS A 248 14.89 -5.13 -3.96
N ALA A 249 15.50 -4.05 -4.42
CA ALA A 249 14.81 -2.81 -4.75
C ALA A 249 13.79 -3.00 -5.87
N MET A 250 14.18 -3.64 -6.97
CA MET A 250 13.30 -3.91 -8.11
C MET A 250 12.13 -4.84 -7.73
N GLN A 251 12.38 -5.87 -6.91
CA GLN A 251 11.34 -6.75 -6.38
C GLN A 251 10.29 -6.01 -5.54
N ARG A 252 10.72 -5.03 -4.73
CA ARG A 252 9.81 -4.19 -3.92
C ARG A 252 9.08 -3.15 -4.76
N ALA A 253 9.76 -2.56 -5.75
CA ALA A 253 9.20 -1.55 -6.63
C ALA A 253 8.14 -2.13 -7.58
N PHE A 254 8.37 -3.35 -8.10
CA PHE A 254 7.52 -3.99 -9.10
C PHE A 254 7.16 -5.45 -8.70
N PRO A 255 6.46 -5.67 -7.57
CA PRO A 255 6.15 -7.02 -7.08
C PRO A 255 5.32 -7.86 -8.07
N GLN A 256 4.59 -7.21 -8.97
CA GLN A 256 3.83 -7.85 -10.04
C GLN A 256 4.70 -8.40 -11.19
N VAL A 257 5.89 -7.84 -11.38
CA VAL A 257 6.87 -8.28 -12.40
C VAL A 257 7.75 -9.39 -11.85
N TYR A 258 8.25 -9.23 -10.63
CA TYR A 258 9.21 -10.16 -10.01
C TYR A 258 8.56 -11.26 -9.17
N ARG A 259 7.38 -11.74 -9.60
CA ARG A 259 6.75 -12.92 -8.97
C ARG A 259 7.60 -14.17 -9.23
N PRO A 260 7.56 -15.17 -8.32
CA PRO A 260 8.17 -16.46 -8.57
C PRO A 260 7.71 -17.03 -9.91
N ASP A 261 8.66 -17.45 -10.74
CA ASP A 261 8.37 -18.05 -12.03
C ASP A 261 8.11 -19.56 -11.88
N PRO A 262 7.29 -20.15 -12.77
CA PRO A 262 6.95 -21.57 -12.70
C PRO A 262 8.01 -22.49 -13.32
N ILE A 263 9.03 -21.96 -14.01
CA ILE A 263 9.93 -22.74 -14.86
C ILE A 263 11.17 -23.18 -14.08
N ASN A 264 11.80 -22.28 -13.34
CA ASN A 264 12.98 -22.59 -12.54
C ASN A 264 12.74 -23.76 -11.57
N PRO A 265 11.63 -23.81 -10.80
CA PRO A 265 11.33 -24.96 -9.94
C PRO A 265 11.16 -26.28 -10.71
N MET A 266 10.63 -26.24 -11.95
CA MET A 266 10.53 -27.45 -12.78
C MET A 266 11.90 -27.93 -13.26
N ILE A 267 12.79 -26.99 -13.62
CA ILE A 267 14.17 -27.34 -14.00
C ILE A 267 14.93 -27.86 -12.76
N ASP A 268 14.73 -27.27 -11.58
CA ASP A 268 15.33 -27.77 -10.32
C ASP A 268 14.86 -29.20 -10.03
N ALA A 269 13.56 -29.46 -10.16
CA ALA A 269 13.00 -30.81 -9.98
C ALA A 269 13.58 -31.80 -11.00
N ALA A 270 13.74 -31.39 -12.27
CA ALA A 270 14.35 -32.21 -13.30
C ALA A 270 15.81 -32.56 -12.96
N LEU A 271 16.63 -31.55 -12.60
CA LEU A 271 18.03 -31.73 -12.22
C LEU A 271 18.22 -32.61 -10.97
N GLY A 272 17.19 -32.70 -10.11
CA GLY A 272 17.17 -33.57 -8.94
C GLY A 272 16.89 -35.06 -9.24
N LEU A 273 16.57 -35.43 -10.47
CA LEU A 273 16.29 -36.82 -10.84
C LEU A 273 17.60 -37.64 -10.86
N ALA A 274 17.57 -38.81 -10.21
CA ALA A 274 18.75 -39.66 -10.04
C ALA A 274 19.20 -40.36 -11.34
N ASP A 275 18.31 -40.49 -12.33
CA ASP A 275 18.51 -41.24 -13.57
C ASP A 275 18.84 -40.35 -14.78
N LEU A 276 19.21 -39.08 -14.55
CA LEU A 276 19.63 -38.19 -15.63
C LEU A 276 20.98 -38.60 -16.23
N THR A 277 21.04 -38.64 -17.56
CA THR A 277 22.30 -38.69 -18.29
C THR A 277 23.06 -37.38 -18.17
N GLU A 278 24.39 -37.42 -18.31
CA GLU A 278 25.23 -36.19 -18.32
C GLU A 278 24.81 -35.22 -19.43
N ALA A 279 24.45 -35.73 -20.61
CA ALA A 279 23.95 -34.90 -21.71
C ALA A 279 22.63 -34.18 -21.36
N GLN A 280 21.72 -34.83 -20.63
CA GLN A 280 20.49 -34.19 -20.15
C GLN A 280 20.79 -33.12 -19.11
N LYS A 281 21.69 -33.38 -18.15
CA LYS A 281 22.10 -32.37 -17.15
C LYS A 281 22.65 -31.12 -17.82
N THR A 282 23.60 -31.27 -18.74
CA THR A 282 24.15 -30.13 -19.50
C THR A 282 23.08 -29.38 -20.29
N SER A 283 22.13 -30.11 -20.89
CA SER A 283 21.02 -29.49 -21.63
C SER A 283 20.06 -28.72 -20.70
N LEU A 284 19.77 -29.23 -19.51
CA LEU A 284 18.93 -28.58 -18.51
C LEU A 284 19.58 -27.31 -17.93
N GLU A 285 20.89 -27.34 -17.68
CA GLU A 285 21.66 -26.17 -17.24
C GLU A 285 21.70 -25.09 -18.32
N THR A 286 21.89 -25.49 -19.59
CA THR A 286 21.83 -24.57 -20.73
C THR A 286 20.43 -23.95 -20.85
N LEU A 287 19.37 -24.76 -20.75
CA LEU A 287 17.99 -24.30 -20.79
C LEU A 287 17.69 -23.29 -19.67
N ARG A 288 18.22 -23.52 -18.46
CA ARG A 288 18.12 -22.58 -17.31
C ARG A 288 18.79 -21.25 -17.61
N ALA A 289 20.00 -21.28 -18.15
CA ALA A 289 20.73 -20.06 -18.47
C ALA A 289 19.99 -19.22 -19.52
N GLU A 290 19.51 -19.87 -20.59
CA GLU A 290 18.71 -19.22 -21.63
C GLU A 290 17.42 -18.62 -21.07
N PHE A 291 16.67 -19.40 -20.28
CA PHE A 291 15.43 -18.92 -19.65
C PHE A 291 15.68 -17.69 -18.77
N THR A 292 16.75 -17.72 -17.97
CA THR A 292 17.11 -16.62 -17.06
C THR A 292 17.36 -15.32 -17.84
N VAL A 293 18.05 -15.39 -18.98
CA VAL A 293 18.33 -14.23 -19.83
C VAL A 293 17.06 -13.73 -20.52
N GLU A 294 16.28 -14.60 -21.15
CA GLU A 294 15.05 -14.21 -21.85
C GLU A 294 14.00 -13.65 -20.88
N TYR A 295 13.84 -14.28 -19.72
CA TYR A 295 12.89 -13.83 -18.69
C TYR A 295 13.34 -12.50 -18.07
N GLY A 296 14.63 -12.30 -17.82
CA GLY A 296 15.16 -11.01 -17.37
C GLY A 296 14.87 -9.87 -18.36
N SER A 297 15.10 -10.10 -19.65
CA SER A 297 14.75 -9.12 -20.71
C SER A 297 13.25 -8.82 -20.76
N LEU A 298 12.41 -9.85 -20.59
CA LEU A 298 10.97 -9.65 -20.51
C LEU A 298 10.56 -8.86 -19.25
N GLN A 299 11.16 -9.14 -18.09
CA GLN A 299 10.91 -8.39 -16.86
C GLN A 299 11.23 -6.91 -17.04
N SER A 300 12.34 -6.55 -17.67
CA SER A 300 12.66 -5.16 -18.00
C SER A 300 11.56 -4.50 -18.85
N ARG A 301 11.10 -5.18 -19.91
CA ARG A 301 9.99 -4.67 -20.74
C ARG A 301 8.67 -4.54 -19.96
N MET A 302 8.40 -5.43 -19.01
CA MET A 302 7.23 -5.33 -18.14
C MET A 302 7.33 -4.12 -17.22
N VAL A 303 8.50 -3.86 -16.62
CA VAL A 303 8.75 -2.66 -15.81
C VAL A 303 8.49 -1.40 -16.64
N ASP A 304 9.02 -1.34 -17.86
CA ASP A 304 8.83 -0.18 -18.74
C ASP A 304 7.37 0.02 -19.15
N ALA A 305 6.61 -1.06 -19.37
CA ALA A 305 5.18 -0.97 -19.61
C ALA A 305 4.46 -0.29 -18.42
N TYR A 306 4.74 -0.70 -17.17
CA TYR A 306 4.18 -0.05 -15.99
C TYR A 306 4.57 1.43 -15.89
N ARG A 307 5.84 1.76 -16.16
CA ARG A 307 6.33 3.14 -16.13
C ARG A 307 5.53 4.06 -17.05
N VAL A 308 5.21 3.57 -18.25
CA VAL A 308 4.49 4.33 -19.29
C VAL A 308 3.00 4.40 -19.00
N THR A 309 2.37 3.30 -18.57
CA THR A 309 0.90 3.24 -18.51
C THR A 309 0.32 3.76 -17.20
N GLU A 310 0.99 3.54 -16.05
CA GLU A 310 0.43 3.92 -14.74
C GLU A 310 0.09 5.42 -14.62
N PRO A 311 0.91 6.37 -15.09
CA PRO A 311 0.58 7.79 -15.00
C PRO A 311 -0.67 8.18 -15.81
N ALA A 312 -1.02 7.41 -16.84
CA ALA A 312 -2.19 7.65 -17.70
C ALA A 312 -3.47 6.95 -17.20
N GLU A 313 -3.38 6.08 -16.18
CA GLU A 313 -4.52 5.33 -15.65
C GLU A 313 -5.70 6.21 -15.19
N PRO A 314 -5.50 7.37 -14.51
CA PRO A 314 -6.63 8.19 -14.09
C PRO A 314 -7.46 8.72 -15.26
N ARG A 315 -6.80 9.14 -16.35
CA ARG A 315 -7.46 9.53 -17.60
C ARG A 315 -8.24 8.35 -18.19
N ARG A 316 -7.57 7.20 -18.36
CA ARG A 316 -8.17 5.98 -18.93
C ARG A 316 -9.42 5.55 -18.15
N ARG A 317 -9.37 5.58 -16.81
CA ARG A 317 -10.52 5.25 -15.95
C ARG A 317 -11.68 6.21 -16.15
N THR A 318 -11.38 7.51 -16.23
CA THR A 318 -12.40 8.55 -16.44
C THR A 318 -13.06 8.40 -17.81
N GLU A 319 -12.28 8.13 -18.86
CA GLU A 319 -12.78 7.87 -20.22
C GLU A 319 -13.68 6.62 -20.28
N ILE A 320 -13.26 5.52 -19.65
CA ILE A 320 -14.08 4.30 -19.56
C ILE A 320 -15.38 4.57 -18.82
N ALA A 321 -15.33 5.36 -17.73
CA ALA A 321 -16.52 5.74 -16.99
C ALA A 321 -17.49 6.59 -17.85
N ALA A 322 -16.97 7.56 -18.60
CA ALA A 322 -17.76 8.37 -19.52
C ALA A 322 -18.41 7.53 -20.62
N GLN A 323 -17.67 6.60 -21.22
CA GLN A 323 -18.19 5.68 -22.24
C GLN A 323 -19.32 4.78 -21.68
N LYS A 324 -19.17 4.28 -20.44
CA LYS A 324 -20.23 3.52 -19.77
C LYS A 324 -21.46 4.39 -19.50
N ALA A 325 -21.27 5.64 -19.08
CA ALA A 325 -22.37 6.58 -18.86
C ALA A 325 -23.12 6.89 -20.17
N SER A 326 -22.45 6.87 -21.32
CA SER A 326 -23.09 7.00 -22.64
C SER A 326 -23.68 5.68 -23.18
N GLY A 327 -23.76 4.62 -22.37
CA GLY A 327 -24.37 3.35 -22.73
C GLY A 327 -23.45 2.36 -23.47
N ALA A 328 -22.15 2.63 -23.59
CA ALA A 328 -21.22 1.71 -24.22
C ALA A 328 -20.87 0.53 -23.28
N THR A 329 -20.79 -0.67 -23.84
CA THR A 329 -20.33 -1.87 -23.10
C THR A 329 -18.81 -1.96 -23.18
N VAL A 330 -18.11 -1.36 -22.22
CA VAL A 330 -16.64 -1.37 -22.15
C VAL A 330 -16.19 -2.31 -21.04
N LYS A 331 -15.39 -3.33 -21.39
CA LYS A 331 -14.77 -4.23 -20.42
C LYS A 331 -13.69 -3.47 -19.64
N HIS A 332 -13.68 -3.60 -18.32
CA HIS A 332 -12.57 -3.05 -17.53
C HIS A 332 -11.37 -3.98 -17.71
N SER A 333 -10.43 -3.55 -18.55
CA SER A 333 -9.20 -4.27 -18.87
C SER A 333 -7.99 -3.50 -18.36
N GLU A 334 -6.81 -4.11 -18.34
CA GLU A 334 -5.57 -3.36 -18.08
C GLU A 334 -5.21 -2.52 -19.31
N ALA A 335 -4.18 -1.69 -19.20
CA ALA A 335 -3.60 -1.04 -20.37
C ALA A 335 -3.10 -2.09 -21.37
N THR A 336 -3.31 -1.85 -22.66
CA THR A 336 -3.01 -2.82 -23.72
C THR A 336 -1.56 -3.26 -23.70
N GLU A 337 -0.63 -2.36 -23.40
CA GLU A 337 0.80 -2.63 -23.28
C GLU A 337 1.09 -3.64 -22.16
N ILE A 338 0.42 -3.51 -21.02
CA ILE A 338 0.53 -4.46 -19.90
C ILE A 338 -0.02 -5.83 -20.31
N GLU A 339 -1.16 -5.88 -20.99
CA GLU A 339 -1.75 -7.14 -21.46
C GLU A 339 -0.85 -7.86 -22.46
N MET A 340 -0.24 -7.12 -23.38
CA MET A 340 0.71 -7.65 -24.36
C MET A 340 1.93 -8.27 -23.69
N VAL A 341 2.57 -7.59 -22.74
CA VAL A 341 3.76 -8.15 -22.06
C VAL A 341 3.42 -9.33 -21.15
N LYS A 342 2.22 -9.35 -20.55
CA LYS A 342 1.73 -10.53 -19.80
C LYS A 342 1.50 -11.72 -20.72
N LYS A 343 0.94 -11.51 -21.90
CA LYS A 343 0.78 -12.56 -22.90
C LYS A 343 2.15 -13.13 -23.33
N GLN A 344 3.12 -12.27 -23.58
CA GLN A 344 4.49 -12.70 -23.92
C GLN A 344 5.15 -13.51 -22.80
N ARG A 345 4.86 -13.19 -21.53
CA ARG A 345 5.31 -13.99 -20.38
C ARG A 345 4.71 -15.39 -20.39
N ASP A 346 3.41 -15.47 -20.62
CA ASP A 346 2.72 -16.76 -20.62
C ASP A 346 3.20 -17.62 -21.82
N GLU A 347 3.43 -16.99 -22.98
CA GLU A 347 4.06 -17.62 -24.16
C GLU A 347 5.49 -18.12 -23.87
N LEU A 348 6.30 -17.31 -23.16
CA LEU A 348 7.65 -17.69 -22.74
C LEU A 348 7.60 -18.92 -21.81
N TYR A 349 6.69 -18.94 -20.84
CA TYR A 349 6.51 -20.09 -19.96
C TYR A 349 6.10 -21.34 -20.74
N THR A 350 5.18 -21.22 -21.70
CA THR A 350 4.81 -22.34 -22.58
C THR A 350 6.01 -22.84 -23.37
N LYS A 351 6.80 -21.95 -24.00
CA LYS A 351 8.03 -22.30 -24.74
C LYS A 351 8.97 -23.15 -23.89
N TYR A 352 9.35 -22.66 -22.71
CA TYR A 352 10.35 -23.35 -21.88
C TYR A 352 9.81 -24.63 -21.23
N ARG A 353 8.52 -24.69 -20.93
CA ARG A 353 7.88 -25.94 -20.48
C ARG A 353 7.92 -27.02 -21.57
N THR A 354 7.67 -26.65 -22.84
CA THR A 354 7.75 -27.58 -23.96
C THR A 354 9.18 -28.05 -24.21
N LEU A 355 10.17 -27.14 -24.16
CA LEU A 355 11.58 -27.48 -24.29
C LEU A 355 12.04 -28.44 -23.18
N LEU A 356 11.67 -28.15 -21.93
CA LEU A 356 11.96 -29.02 -20.79
C LEU A 356 11.37 -30.42 -20.98
N ALA A 357 10.10 -30.51 -21.39
CA ALA A 357 9.47 -31.80 -21.68
C ALA A 357 10.18 -32.57 -22.80
N GLY A 358 10.73 -31.89 -23.79
CA GLY A 358 11.49 -32.52 -24.88
C GLY A 358 12.82 -33.16 -24.44
N LEU A 359 13.39 -32.74 -23.30
CA LEU A 359 14.65 -33.26 -22.77
C LEU A 359 14.47 -34.50 -21.89
N LEU A 360 13.25 -34.81 -21.47
CA LEU A 360 12.96 -35.85 -20.49
C LEU A 360 12.15 -36.98 -21.11
N ASN A 361 12.35 -38.21 -20.60
CA ASN A 361 11.49 -39.34 -20.93
C ASN A 361 10.15 -39.25 -20.16
N ASP A 362 9.18 -40.12 -20.49
CA ASP A 362 7.84 -40.03 -19.89
C ASP A 362 7.81 -40.33 -18.39
N VAL A 363 8.65 -41.25 -17.91
CA VAL A 363 8.80 -41.56 -16.48
C VAL A 363 9.36 -40.35 -15.72
N GLN A 364 10.36 -39.69 -16.28
CA GLN A 364 10.96 -38.47 -15.73
C GLN A 364 9.98 -37.30 -15.72
N LYS A 365 9.11 -37.16 -16.74
CA LYS A 365 8.06 -36.12 -16.77
C LYS A 365 7.00 -36.33 -15.68
N GLU A 366 6.59 -37.57 -15.44
CA GLU A 366 5.61 -37.91 -14.39
C GLU A 366 6.17 -37.63 -12.98
N ALA A 367 7.50 -37.73 -12.81
CA ALA A 367 8.16 -37.43 -11.55
C ALA A 367 8.26 -35.91 -11.24
N ILE A 368 7.97 -35.03 -12.21
CA ILE A 368 8.08 -33.58 -12.03
C ILE A 368 6.70 -32.95 -11.77
N PRO A 369 6.49 -32.30 -10.61
CA PRO A 369 5.24 -31.64 -10.30
C PRO A 369 4.82 -30.62 -11.36
N GLY A 370 3.61 -30.80 -11.89
CA GLY A 370 3.05 -29.90 -12.90
C GLY A 370 3.60 -30.07 -14.31
N MET A 371 4.40 -31.11 -14.60
CA MET A 371 4.77 -31.54 -15.97
C MET A 371 3.94 -32.73 -16.48
N GLY A 372 3.29 -33.48 -15.59
CA GLY A 372 2.30 -34.51 -15.93
C GLY A 372 1.12 -33.96 -16.75
N LYS A 373 0.30 -34.88 -17.29
CA LYS A 373 -0.80 -34.58 -18.24
C LYS A 373 -1.61 -33.33 -17.83
N PRO A 374 -2.00 -32.48 -18.81
CA PRO A 374 -2.81 -31.29 -18.52
C PRO A 374 -4.09 -31.71 -17.77
N GLY A 375 -4.23 -31.28 -16.51
CA GLY A 375 -5.40 -31.57 -15.66
C GLY A 375 -5.24 -32.68 -14.63
N ALA A 376 -4.07 -33.31 -14.47
CA ALA A 376 -3.90 -34.38 -13.46
C ALA A 376 -3.75 -33.84 -12.02
N ASP A 377 -3.12 -32.68 -11.82
CA ASP A 377 -2.77 -32.17 -10.47
C ASP A 377 -3.25 -30.75 -10.16
N ILE A 378 -4.10 -30.17 -11.01
CA ILE A 378 -4.69 -28.84 -10.74
C ILE A 378 -6.17 -29.06 -10.40
N PRO A 379 -6.58 -28.89 -9.13
CA PRO A 379 -8.00 -28.93 -8.77
C PRO A 379 -8.79 -27.94 -9.63
N ASP A 380 -9.94 -28.38 -10.15
CA ASP A 380 -10.78 -27.58 -11.04
C ASP A 380 -10.97 -26.14 -10.52
N GLY A 381 -10.68 -25.17 -11.39
CA GLY A 381 -10.82 -23.74 -11.10
C GLY A 381 -9.61 -23.05 -10.48
N GLN A 382 -8.50 -23.74 -10.22
CA GLN A 382 -7.26 -23.11 -9.75
C GLN A 382 -6.27 -22.81 -10.88
N THR A 383 -5.59 -21.67 -10.79
CA THR A 383 -4.41 -21.38 -11.60
C THR A 383 -3.19 -22.06 -11.00
N TYR A 384 -2.18 -22.39 -11.81
CA TYR A 384 -0.91 -22.97 -11.35
C TYR A 384 -0.28 -22.15 -10.19
N SER A 385 -0.40 -20.82 -10.24
CA SER A 385 0.07 -19.92 -9.18
C SER A 385 -0.67 -20.04 -7.84
N GLN A 386 -1.91 -20.54 -7.85
CA GLN A 386 -2.69 -20.84 -6.65
C GLN A 386 -2.31 -22.21 -6.07
N ALA A 387 -2.04 -23.20 -6.93
CA ALA A 387 -1.58 -24.53 -6.52
C ALA A 387 -0.18 -24.51 -5.85
N ILE A 388 0.74 -23.65 -6.32
CA ILE A 388 2.05 -23.46 -5.68
C ILE A 388 1.91 -22.82 -4.28
N ARG A 389 0.97 -21.88 -4.08
CA ARG A 389 0.74 -21.25 -2.77
C ARG A 389 0.08 -22.18 -1.76
N SER A 390 -0.82 -23.07 -2.20
CA SER A 390 -1.44 -24.07 -1.32
C SER A 390 -0.45 -25.18 -0.94
N GLY A 391 0.43 -25.61 -1.87
CA GLY A 391 1.48 -26.57 -1.60
C GLY A 391 2.53 -26.09 -0.57
N ALA A 392 2.86 -24.80 -0.57
CA ALA A 392 3.76 -24.20 0.42
C ALA A 392 3.16 -24.15 1.85
N LYS A 393 1.83 -24.15 1.98
CA LYS A 393 1.14 -24.14 3.29
C LYS A 393 0.97 -25.53 3.90
N SER A 394 1.08 -26.59 3.09
CA SER A 394 0.87 -27.98 3.51
C SER A 394 2.16 -28.71 3.92
N ARG A 395 3.34 -28.12 3.71
CA ARG A 395 4.64 -28.72 4.02
C ARG A 395 5.24 -28.27 5.36
N GLY A 396 4.45 -27.64 6.23
CA GLY A 396 4.90 -27.03 7.48
C GLY A 396 4.58 -27.79 8.78
N ASP A 397 3.78 -28.85 8.77
CA ASP A 397 3.17 -29.38 10.00
C ASP A 397 3.66 -30.78 10.46
N ASP A 398 4.65 -31.39 9.80
CA ASP A 398 5.16 -32.71 10.24
C ASP A 398 6.70 -32.75 10.30
N ALA A 399 7.28 -32.26 11.40
CA ALA A 399 8.59 -32.68 11.92
C ALA A 399 8.83 -32.18 13.36
N ASP A 400 8.41 -32.99 14.34
CA ASP A 400 8.84 -32.88 15.74
C ASP A 400 10.20 -33.58 15.94
N GLY A 401 11.13 -32.93 16.68
CA GLY A 401 12.17 -33.66 17.44
C GLY A 401 13.56 -33.02 17.61
N ALA A 402 13.70 -32.20 18.67
CA ALA A 402 14.86 -32.04 19.57
C ALA A 402 15.98 -30.99 19.31
N ASP A 403 15.96 -30.01 20.22
CA ASP A 403 17.05 -29.34 20.96
C ASP A 403 18.01 -28.33 20.28
N GLY A 404 17.90 -27.06 20.70
CA GLY A 404 18.96 -26.06 20.57
C GLY A 404 18.46 -24.61 20.61
N ALA A 405 18.45 -23.99 21.79
CA ALA A 405 17.95 -22.65 22.07
C ALA A 405 18.68 -21.51 21.34
N ALA A 406 17.92 -20.52 20.83
CA ALA A 406 18.26 -19.09 20.87
C ALA A 406 17.01 -18.23 20.59
N ALA A 407 16.70 -17.33 21.53
CA ALA A 407 15.54 -16.45 21.51
C ALA A 407 15.67 -15.31 20.47
N ASN A 408 14.58 -14.99 19.79
CA ASN A 408 14.40 -13.76 19.01
C ASN A 408 13.26 -12.95 19.64
N PRO A 409 13.40 -11.63 19.90
CA PRO A 409 12.41 -10.86 20.64
C PRO A 409 11.23 -10.41 19.77
N LYS A 410 10.10 -10.24 20.46
CA LYS A 410 8.76 -9.96 19.97
C LYS A 410 8.67 -8.68 19.13
N GLY A 411 8.28 -8.82 17.86
CA GLY A 411 7.74 -7.76 17.02
C GLY A 411 6.22 -7.61 17.22
N VAL A 412 5.82 -6.36 17.41
CA VAL A 412 4.48 -5.84 17.73
C VAL A 412 3.43 -6.24 16.69
N GLN A 413 2.37 -6.93 17.12
CA GLN A 413 1.15 -7.16 16.34
C GLN A 413 0.24 -5.92 16.41
N ALA A 414 -0.11 -5.38 15.24
CA ALA A 414 -1.22 -4.44 15.10
C ALA A 414 -2.56 -5.21 15.19
N PRO A 415 -3.60 -4.67 15.87
CA PRO A 415 -4.87 -5.38 16.03
C PRO A 415 -5.70 -5.35 14.73
N ALA A 416 -6.07 -6.54 14.26
CA ALA A 416 -7.05 -6.72 13.20
C ALA A 416 -8.48 -6.63 13.78
N PHE A 417 -9.27 -5.68 13.30
CA PHE A 417 -10.71 -5.63 13.57
C PHE A 417 -11.43 -6.72 12.76
N SER A 418 -12.03 -7.67 13.49
CA SER A 418 -12.83 -8.78 12.95
C SER A 418 -14.24 -8.29 12.61
N ALA A 419 -14.57 -8.26 11.31
CA ALA A 419 -15.93 -8.06 10.83
C ALA A 419 -16.63 -9.42 10.73
N ASN A 420 -17.48 -9.69 11.71
CA ASN A 420 -18.31 -10.89 11.80
C ASN A 420 -19.46 -10.80 10.80
N ASN A 421 -19.45 -11.64 9.76
CA ASN A 421 -20.47 -11.69 8.70
C ASN A 421 -21.33 -12.94 8.91
N GLY A 422 -22.43 -12.79 9.66
CA GLY A 422 -23.40 -13.84 9.90
C GLY A 422 -24.34 -14.06 8.72
N LYS A 423 -24.17 -15.17 8.01
CA LYS A 423 -25.18 -15.73 7.08
C LYS A 423 -26.27 -16.41 7.90
N GLY A 424 -27.51 -15.92 7.79
CA GLY A 424 -28.70 -16.61 8.27
C GLY A 424 -29.01 -17.82 7.39
N ALA A 425 -29.22 -18.97 8.03
CA ALA A 425 -29.85 -20.14 7.44
C ALA A 425 -31.19 -20.36 8.16
N GLU A 426 -32.26 -20.37 7.38
CA GLU A 426 -33.59 -20.83 7.78
C GLU A 426 -33.57 -22.33 8.08
N GLY A 427 -34.32 -22.77 9.11
CA GLY A 427 -34.63 -24.19 9.27
C GLY A 427 -35.10 -24.65 10.65
N ALA A 428 -36.43 -24.82 10.76
CA ALA A 428 -37.13 -25.86 11.52
C ALA A 428 -37.32 -25.75 13.06
N LYS A 429 -38.59 -25.49 13.41
CA LYS A 429 -39.50 -26.25 14.33
C LYS A 429 -38.89 -26.94 15.57
N ALA A 430 -39.39 -26.58 16.75
CA ALA A 430 -40.20 -27.45 17.63
C ALA A 430 -40.68 -26.72 18.90
N ALA A 431 -41.82 -27.17 19.40
CA ALA A 431 -42.66 -26.60 20.45
C ALA A 431 -42.26 -27.00 21.89
N ARG A 432 -42.72 -26.19 22.86
CA ARG A 432 -43.34 -26.51 24.18
C ARG A 432 -43.10 -25.32 25.12
N ASP A 433 -44.09 -24.51 25.47
CA ASP A 433 -45.20 -24.72 26.44
C ASP A 433 -44.78 -24.52 27.91
N PHE A 434 -45.74 -24.05 28.72
CA PHE A 434 -45.71 -23.39 30.04
C PHE A 434 -45.49 -21.86 30.01
N GLY A 435 -46.39 -20.99 30.49
CA GLY A 435 -47.67 -21.15 31.18
C GLY A 435 -47.89 -19.96 32.14
N ALA A 436 -48.93 -19.18 31.85
CA ALA A 436 -49.80 -18.36 32.73
C ALA A 436 -49.17 -17.57 33.92
N THR A 437 -49.45 -16.26 34.11
CA THR A 437 -50.75 -15.78 34.61
C THR A 437 -50.81 -14.23 34.74
N LYS A 438 -52.01 -13.70 34.45
CA LYS A 438 -52.73 -12.55 35.07
C LYS A 438 -52.24 -11.09 34.94
N ASP A 439 -52.90 -10.40 34.00
CA ASP A 439 -53.55 -9.07 34.06
C ASP A 439 -54.21 -8.69 35.42
N PRO A 440 -54.78 -7.47 35.60
CA PRO A 440 -54.54 -6.18 34.90
C PRO A 440 -54.47 -4.96 35.87
N ASN A 441 -54.01 -3.80 35.41
CA ASN A 441 -54.59 -2.54 35.90
C ASN A 441 -54.63 -1.49 34.79
N ALA A 442 -55.86 -1.12 34.43
CA ALA A 442 -56.18 -0.10 33.45
C ALA A 442 -56.75 1.11 34.19
N GLY A 443 -56.33 2.30 33.78
CA GLY A 443 -57.31 3.37 33.57
C GLY A 443 -57.05 4.71 34.24
N ARG A 444 -57.02 5.71 33.33
CA ARG A 444 -57.67 7.02 33.38
C ARG A 444 -56.93 8.20 34.02
N GLY A 445 -56.86 9.27 33.23
CA GLY A 445 -56.93 10.65 33.73
C GLY A 445 -56.18 11.66 32.88
N GLY A 446 -56.82 12.17 31.81
CA GLY A 446 -56.39 13.38 31.09
C GLY A 446 -56.70 14.69 31.84
N PRO A 447 -56.44 15.86 31.21
CA PRO A 447 -55.86 17.10 31.79
C PRO A 447 -56.94 18.20 32.05
N PRO A 448 -56.72 19.55 32.10
CA PRO A 448 -55.53 20.48 32.18
C PRO A 448 -55.76 21.57 33.31
N PRO A 449 -55.38 22.89 33.28
CA PRO A 449 -54.42 23.72 32.50
C PRO A 449 -53.52 24.74 33.31
N THR A 450 -52.62 25.38 32.56
CA THR A 450 -51.90 26.69 32.67
C THR A 450 -52.09 27.68 33.85
N LYS A 451 -50.97 28.32 34.27
CA LYS A 451 -50.68 29.77 34.48
C LYS A 451 -49.19 29.93 34.84
N GLU A 452 -48.35 30.64 34.07
CA GLU A 452 -47.95 32.06 34.22
C GLU A 452 -47.66 32.47 35.67
N ASP A 453 -46.37 32.52 36.04
CA ASP A 453 -45.56 33.75 36.27
C ASP A 453 -44.06 33.40 36.22
#